data_AF-A0A923TAP9-F1
#
_entry.id   AF-A0A923TAP9-F1
#
_cell.length_a   1.000
_cell.length_b   1.000
_cell.length_c   1.000
_cell.angle_alpha   90.00
_cell.angle_beta   90.00
_cell.angle_gamma   90.00
#
_symmetry.space_group_name_H-M   'P 1'
#
loop_
_entity.id
_entity.type
_entity.pdbx_description
1 polymer ?
#
loop_
_entity_poly.entity_id
_entity_poly.type
_entity_poly.pdbx_seq_one_letter_code
_entity_poly.pdbx_strand_id
1 'polypeptide(L)'
;MSTFKDRLLTDVSGLCRELFLRRLQLVREQQLVSEKAKEDIRRLIDRLQAFSLMTPFPDEASFADNPVAELKASLAEAGHDPEEIQFRLEEWVSTAVPPPAAPPKGNPAGTTLPINQRMIDNLDNLRSAIDKTRTRLLLAGDNYDQVAYVAARNEFTLAQSVYGERLRLNQVTSSNAECARAEQILLPGIEQAKGRNFPEKIQDAADFMKANTFPEA
;
A
#
# COMPACT_ATOMS: atom_id res chain seq x y z
N MET A 1 -29.24 1.88 6.09
CA MET A 1 -29.08 1.74 4.63
C MET A 1 -27.76 2.38 4.26
N SER A 2 -26.87 1.64 3.59
CA SER A 2 -25.60 2.17 3.07
C SER A 2 -25.92 3.14 1.93
N THR A 3 -25.30 4.33 1.95
CA THR A 3 -25.51 5.32 0.88
C THR A 3 -24.83 4.84 -0.41
N PHE A 4 -25.26 5.34 -1.58
CA PHE A 4 -24.58 5.06 -2.85
C PHE A 4 -23.06 5.32 -2.77
N LYS A 5 -22.68 6.42 -2.11
CA LYS A 5 -21.28 6.77 -1.80
C LYS A 5 -20.53 5.65 -1.08
N ASP A 6 -21.11 5.08 -0.03
CA ASP A 6 -20.44 4.03 0.77
C ASP A 6 -20.25 2.74 -0.02
N ARG A 7 -21.25 2.34 -0.84
CA ARG A 7 -21.14 1.16 -1.72
C ARG A 7 -20.04 1.35 -2.75
N LEU A 8 -20.02 2.49 -3.43
CA LEU A 8 -19.04 2.78 -4.47
C LEU A 8 -17.61 2.89 -3.91
N LEU A 9 -17.42 3.54 -2.75
CA LEU A 9 -16.12 3.62 -2.10
C LEU A 9 -15.62 2.24 -1.66
N THR A 10 -16.50 1.39 -1.13
CA THR A 10 -16.16 0.02 -0.77
C THR A 10 -15.69 -0.76 -2.00
N ASP A 11 -16.42 -0.62 -3.10
CA ASP A 11 -16.14 -1.33 -4.34
C ASP A 11 -14.83 -0.92 -4.99
N VAL A 12 -14.56 0.39 -5.07
CA VAL A 12 -13.29 0.92 -5.60
C VAL A 12 -12.12 0.59 -4.68
N SER A 13 -12.31 0.67 -3.36
CA SER A 13 -11.28 0.25 -2.38
C SER A 13 -10.96 -1.24 -2.51
N GLY A 14 -11.97 -2.08 -2.79
CA GLY A 14 -11.79 -3.50 -3.10
C GLY A 14 -10.96 -3.73 -4.36
N LEU A 15 -11.24 -3.00 -5.44
CA LEU A 15 -10.42 -3.03 -6.67
C LEU A 15 -8.96 -2.63 -6.40
N CYS A 16 -8.73 -1.55 -5.65
CA CYS A 16 -7.38 -1.12 -5.28
C CYS A 16 -6.65 -2.18 -4.44
N ARG A 17 -7.35 -2.87 -3.53
CA ARG A 17 -6.78 -3.98 -2.73
C ARG A 17 -6.33 -5.12 -3.64
N GLU A 18 -7.19 -5.58 -4.55
CA GLU A 18 -6.87 -6.68 -5.47
C GLU A 18 -5.70 -6.34 -6.41
N LEU A 19 -5.69 -5.14 -6.99
CA LEU A 19 -4.57 -4.65 -7.81
C LEU A 19 -3.26 -4.62 -7.01
N PHE A 20 -3.31 -4.15 -5.77
CA PHE A 20 -2.16 -4.16 -4.87
C PHE A 20 -1.65 -5.59 -4.59
N LEU A 21 -2.55 -6.53 -4.27
CA LEU A 21 -2.18 -7.92 -4.00
C LEU A 21 -1.54 -8.59 -5.23
N ARG A 22 -2.08 -8.37 -6.43
CA ARG A 22 -1.49 -8.86 -7.68
C ARG A 22 -0.12 -8.26 -7.94
N ARG A 23 0.05 -6.96 -7.71
CA ARG A 23 1.36 -6.30 -7.87
C ARG A 23 2.38 -6.83 -6.87
N LEU A 24 1.98 -7.08 -5.61
CA LEU A 24 2.86 -7.73 -4.62
C LEU A 24 3.36 -9.09 -5.13
N GLN A 25 2.49 -9.89 -5.74
CA GLN A 25 2.86 -11.18 -6.31
C GLN A 25 3.87 -11.02 -7.46
N LEU A 26 3.66 -10.05 -8.36
CA LEU A 26 4.58 -9.79 -9.47
C LEU A 26 5.96 -9.29 -9.01
N VAL A 27 6.03 -8.42 -8.00
CA VAL A 27 7.32 -7.86 -7.56
C VAL A 27 8.18 -8.87 -6.79
N ARG A 28 7.60 -9.96 -6.27
CA ARG A 28 8.37 -11.05 -5.63
C ARG A 28 9.36 -11.70 -6.58
N GLU A 29 9.02 -11.76 -7.86
CA GLU A 29 9.85 -12.39 -8.91
C GLU A 29 10.85 -11.41 -9.53
N GLN A 30 10.72 -10.11 -9.25
CA GLN A 30 11.59 -9.07 -9.80
C GLN A 30 12.89 -8.94 -9.00
N GLN A 31 13.96 -8.47 -9.64
CA GLN A 31 15.20 -8.16 -8.89
C GLN A 31 15.07 -6.86 -8.07
N LEU A 32 14.30 -5.89 -8.58
CA LEU A 32 14.08 -4.58 -7.95
C LEU A 32 12.65 -4.11 -8.21
N VAL A 33 12.03 -3.51 -7.20
CA VAL A 33 10.76 -2.79 -7.35
C VAL A 33 11.03 -1.47 -8.06
N SER A 34 10.43 -1.26 -9.23
CA SER A 34 10.55 -0.01 -9.98
C SER A 34 9.84 1.15 -9.25
N GLU A 35 10.31 2.39 -9.42
CA GLU A 35 9.59 3.56 -8.92
C GLU A 35 8.21 3.68 -9.57
N LYS A 36 8.10 3.35 -10.87
CA LYS A 36 6.81 3.28 -11.56
C LYS A 36 5.83 2.37 -10.83
N ALA A 37 6.23 1.15 -10.44
CA ALA A 37 5.36 0.23 -9.72
C ALA A 37 4.88 0.78 -8.36
N LYS A 38 5.69 1.62 -7.69
CA LYS A 38 5.29 2.30 -6.45
C LYS A 38 4.36 3.48 -6.72
N GLU A 39 4.65 4.29 -7.74
CA GLU A 39 3.83 5.45 -8.12
C GLU A 39 2.44 5.03 -8.60
N ASP A 40 2.36 4.00 -9.42
CA ASP A 40 1.11 3.47 -9.97
C ASP A 40 0.08 3.23 -8.84
N ILE A 41 0.46 2.51 -7.78
CA ILE A 41 -0.47 2.21 -6.68
C ILE A 41 -0.75 3.45 -5.81
N ARG A 42 0.24 4.32 -5.61
CA ARG A 42 0.03 5.58 -4.87
C ARG A 42 -0.97 6.49 -5.58
N ARG A 43 -0.90 6.60 -6.91
CA ARG A 43 -1.85 7.38 -7.71
C ARG A 43 -3.28 6.87 -7.52
N LEU A 44 -3.50 5.55 -7.52
CA LEU A 44 -4.80 4.97 -7.22
C LEU A 44 -5.31 5.36 -5.81
N ILE A 45 -4.42 5.36 -4.81
CA ILE A 45 -4.74 5.76 -3.43
C ILE A 45 -5.10 7.24 -3.32
N ASP A 46 -4.33 8.12 -3.96
CA ASP A 46 -4.58 9.56 -3.99
C ASP A 46 -5.93 9.86 -4.66
N ARG A 47 -6.22 9.15 -5.76
CA ARG A 47 -7.48 9.26 -6.50
C ARG A 47 -8.67 8.78 -5.68
N LEU A 48 -8.54 7.66 -4.95
CA LEU A 48 -9.55 7.19 -4.01
C LEU A 48 -9.80 8.22 -2.90
N GLN A 49 -8.76 8.90 -2.41
CA GLN A 49 -8.92 9.96 -1.43
C GLN A 49 -9.73 11.13 -1.99
N ALA A 50 -9.32 11.64 -3.15
CA ALA A 50 -9.99 12.74 -3.81
C ALA A 50 -11.48 12.42 -4.02
N PHE A 51 -11.77 11.18 -4.44
CA PHE A 51 -13.12 10.66 -4.57
C PHE A 51 -13.89 10.66 -3.25
N SER A 52 -13.29 10.17 -2.16
CA SER A 52 -13.93 10.10 -0.83
C SER A 52 -14.27 11.47 -0.23
N LEU A 53 -13.45 12.48 -0.54
CA LEU A 53 -13.55 13.85 -0.02
C LEU A 53 -14.50 14.74 -0.84
N MET A 54 -15.01 14.26 -2.00
CA MET A 54 -15.94 15.02 -2.83
C MET A 54 -17.17 15.45 -2.03
N THR A 55 -17.40 16.77 -2.01
CA THR A 55 -18.54 17.42 -1.37
C THR A 55 -19.03 18.60 -2.22
N PRO A 56 -20.28 18.58 -2.74
CA PRO A 56 -21.22 17.46 -2.68
C PRO A 56 -20.71 16.23 -3.44
N PHE A 57 -21.06 15.04 -2.96
CA PHE A 57 -20.77 13.80 -3.69
C PHE A 57 -21.80 13.65 -4.83
N PRO A 58 -21.41 13.26 -6.06
CA PRO A 58 -22.36 13.16 -7.16
C PRO A 58 -23.40 12.06 -6.91
N ASP A 59 -24.59 12.22 -7.46
CA ASP A 59 -25.67 11.26 -7.31
C ASP A 59 -25.44 10.00 -8.17
N GLU A 60 -26.20 8.94 -7.89
CA GLU A 60 -26.05 7.64 -8.58
C GLU A 60 -26.30 7.74 -10.09
N ALA A 61 -27.18 8.65 -10.53
CA ALA A 61 -27.45 8.90 -11.95
C ALA A 61 -26.23 9.48 -12.69
N SER A 62 -25.39 10.27 -12.00
CA SER A 62 -24.13 10.78 -12.55
C SER A 62 -23.07 9.69 -12.79
N PHE A 63 -23.31 8.47 -12.29
CA PHE A 63 -22.42 7.31 -12.40
C PHE A 63 -23.07 6.11 -13.13
N ALA A 64 -24.08 6.36 -13.97
CA ALA A 64 -24.79 5.31 -14.69
C ALA A 64 -23.85 4.38 -15.50
N ASP A 65 -22.79 4.94 -16.08
CA ASP A 65 -21.77 4.22 -16.87
C ASP A 65 -20.51 3.88 -16.05
N ASN A 66 -20.63 3.62 -14.74
CA ASN A 66 -19.46 3.24 -13.95
C ASN A 66 -18.91 1.86 -14.38
N PRO A 67 -17.59 1.73 -14.65
CA PRO A 67 -17.00 0.48 -15.08
C PRO A 67 -16.66 -0.44 -13.89
N VAL A 68 -17.01 -0.07 -12.65
CA VAL A 68 -16.53 -0.75 -11.43
C VAL A 68 -16.95 -2.22 -11.39
N ALA A 69 -18.20 -2.52 -11.76
CA ALA A 69 -18.68 -3.90 -11.83
C ALA A 69 -17.97 -4.71 -12.94
N GLU A 70 -17.71 -4.09 -14.09
CA GLU A 70 -16.98 -4.70 -15.21
C GLU A 70 -15.52 -4.98 -14.81
N LEU A 71 -14.82 -4.00 -14.24
CA LEU A 71 -13.44 -4.13 -13.80
C LEU A 71 -13.27 -5.20 -12.70
N LYS A 72 -14.27 -5.35 -11.81
CA LYS A 72 -14.30 -6.45 -10.84
C LYS A 72 -14.42 -7.81 -11.53
N ALA A 73 -15.28 -7.92 -12.54
CA ALA A 73 -15.41 -9.15 -13.32
C ALA A 73 -14.12 -9.47 -14.09
N SER A 74 -13.50 -8.48 -14.75
CA SER A 74 -12.22 -8.64 -15.45
C SER A 74 -11.09 -9.04 -14.50
N LEU A 75 -11.07 -8.55 -13.25
CA LEU A 75 -10.12 -9.03 -12.26
C LEU A 75 -10.39 -10.50 -11.92
N ALA A 76 -11.63 -10.97 -11.82
CA ALA A 76 -11.90 -12.36 -11.49
C ALA A 76 -11.45 -13.35 -12.59
N GLU A 77 -11.29 -12.89 -13.83
CA GLU A 77 -10.85 -13.71 -14.96
C GLU A 77 -9.33 -13.96 -14.95
N ALA A 78 -8.95 -15.22 -15.15
CA ALA A 78 -7.55 -15.61 -15.27
C ALA A 78 -6.99 -15.15 -16.64
N GLY A 79 -5.98 -14.27 -16.62
CA GLY A 79 -5.27 -13.83 -17.84
C GLY A 79 -5.47 -12.37 -18.23
N HIS A 80 -6.33 -11.62 -17.52
CA HIS A 80 -6.46 -10.18 -17.72
C HIS A 80 -5.24 -9.41 -17.19
N ASP A 81 -4.77 -8.42 -17.95
CA ASP A 81 -3.63 -7.57 -17.59
C ASP A 81 -4.01 -6.62 -16.44
N PRO A 82 -3.38 -6.75 -15.25
CA PRO A 82 -3.62 -5.84 -14.14
C PRO A 82 -3.29 -4.38 -14.45
N GLU A 83 -2.35 -4.11 -15.38
CA GLU A 83 -2.01 -2.74 -15.77
C GLU A 83 -3.13 -2.09 -16.59
N GLU A 84 -3.81 -2.86 -17.44
CA GLU A 84 -4.97 -2.38 -18.20
C GLU A 84 -6.14 -2.05 -17.26
N ILE A 85 -6.42 -2.91 -16.29
CA ILE A 85 -7.49 -2.69 -15.30
C ILE A 85 -7.20 -1.44 -14.47
N GLN A 86 -5.95 -1.26 -14.04
CA GLN A 86 -5.52 -0.06 -13.34
C GLN A 86 -5.72 1.19 -14.22
N PHE A 87 -5.28 1.15 -15.47
CA PHE A 87 -5.40 2.29 -16.39
C PHE A 87 -6.87 2.70 -16.56
N ARG A 88 -7.77 1.73 -16.80
CA ARG A 88 -9.21 1.99 -16.95
C ARG A 88 -9.83 2.54 -15.67
N LEU A 89 -9.40 2.06 -14.50
CA LEU A 89 -9.84 2.59 -13.21
C LEU A 89 -9.39 4.04 -13.03
N GLU A 90 -8.12 4.35 -13.32
CA GLU A 90 -7.58 5.72 -13.23
C GLU A 90 -8.27 6.68 -14.19
N GLU A 91 -8.53 6.25 -15.43
CA GLU A 91 -9.24 7.02 -16.44
C GLU A 91 -10.64 7.37 -15.95
N TRP A 92 -11.40 6.38 -15.46
CA TRP A 92 -12.73 6.61 -14.94
C TRP A 92 -12.74 7.51 -13.69
N VAL A 93 -11.85 7.30 -12.71
CA VAL A 93 -11.80 8.20 -11.55
C VAL A 93 -11.40 9.62 -11.97
N SER A 94 -10.57 9.77 -13.00
CA SER A 94 -10.16 11.08 -13.51
C SER A 94 -11.25 11.82 -14.29
N THR A 95 -12.23 11.10 -14.87
CA THR A 95 -13.41 11.71 -15.50
C THR A 95 -14.53 11.97 -14.51
N ALA A 96 -14.67 11.12 -13.49
CA ALA A 96 -15.68 11.25 -12.44
C ALA A 96 -15.35 12.32 -11.39
N VAL A 97 -14.06 12.54 -11.11
CA VAL A 97 -13.60 13.57 -10.19
C VAL A 97 -13.15 14.78 -11.02
N PRO A 98 -13.68 16.00 -10.78
CA PRO A 98 -13.13 17.20 -11.39
C PRO A 98 -11.61 17.23 -11.17
N PRO A 99 -10.80 17.64 -12.15
CA PRO A 99 -9.36 17.74 -11.94
C PRO A 99 -9.14 18.54 -10.65
N PRO A 100 -8.33 18.03 -9.70
CA PRO A 100 -8.08 18.78 -8.48
C PRO A 100 -7.64 20.16 -8.91
N ALA A 101 -8.30 21.20 -8.38
CA ALA A 101 -7.78 22.56 -8.51
C ALA A 101 -6.29 22.47 -8.19
N ALA A 102 -5.43 22.97 -9.09
CA ALA A 102 -3.98 22.81 -9.02
C ALA A 102 -3.54 22.85 -7.57
N PRO A 103 -2.81 21.83 -7.08
CA PRO A 103 -2.56 21.70 -5.65
C PRO A 103 -2.11 23.08 -5.17
N PRO A 104 -2.74 23.67 -4.15
CA PRO A 104 -2.15 24.85 -3.53
C PRO A 104 -0.68 24.50 -3.32
N LYS A 105 0.23 25.42 -3.70
CA LYS A 105 1.66 25.20 -3.46
C LYS A 105 1.82 24.86 -1.98
N GLY A 106 2.04 23.58 -1.69
CA GLY A 106 1.80 22.99 -0.38
C GLY A 106 0.33 22.61 -0.19
N ASN A 107 0.07 21.29 -0.10
CA ASN A 107 -1.01 20.79 0.76
C ASN A 107 -1.04 21.69 2.01
N PRO A 108 -2.18 22.23 2.47
CA PRO A 108 -2.28 22.42 3.90
C PRO A 108 -2.09 21.02 4.46
N ALA A 109 -0.94 20.78 5.06
CA ALA A 109 -0.70 19.58 5.83
C ALA A 109 -1.88 19.47 6.80
N GLY A 110 -2.86 18.63 6.46
CA GLY A 110 -3.70 18.01 7.47
C GLY A 110 -2.70 17.17 8.24
N THR A 111 -2.17 17.73 9.32
CA THR A 111 -1.06 17.16 10.09
C THR A 111 -1.32 15.67 10.24
N THR A 112 -0.43 14.84 9.67
CA THR A 112 -0.49 13.40 9.85
C THR A 112 -0.80 13.13 11.31
N LEU A 113 -1.82 12.32 11.61
CA LEU A 113 -2.20 12.07 12.99
C LEU A 113 -0.96 11.62 13.77
N PRO A 114 -0.71 12.09 15.01
CA PRO A 114 0.51 11.75 15.73
C PRO A 114 0.77 10.24 15.82
N ILE A 115 -0.30 9.44 15.91
CA ILE A 115 -0.20 7.98 15.90
C ILE A 115 0.24 7.41 14.55
N ASN A 116 -0.22 8.00 13.44
CA ASN A 116 0.20 7.64 12.09
C ASN A 116 1.64 8.07 11.84
N GLN A 117 2.05 9.24 12.34
CA GLN A 117 3.43 9.69 12.25
C GLN A 117 4.37 8.74 12.98
N ARG A 118 4.03 8.33 14.21
CA ARG A 118 4.79 7.31 14.94
C ARG A 118 4.91 6.00 14.15
N MET A 119 3.83 5.53 13.54
CA MET A 119 3.90 4.34 12.69
C MET A 119 4.81 4.56 11.47
N ILE A 120 4.72 5.70 10.78
CA ILE A 120 5.61 6.04 9.65
C ILE A 120 7.07 6.01 10.09
N ASP A 121 7.40 6.61 11.23
CA ASP A 121 8.76 6.60 11.78
C ASP A 121 9.22 5.16 12.07
N ASN A 122 8.32 4.29 12.57
CA ASN A 122 8.60 2.87 12.76
C ASN A 122 8.86 2.14 11.44
N LEU A 123 8.13 2.45 10.37
CA LEU A 123 8.36 1.87 9.04
C LEU A 123 9.76 2.24 8.51
N ASP A 124 10.18 3.49 8.71
CA ASP A 124 11.52 3.96 8.32
C ASP A 124 12.61 3.28 9.16
N ASN A 125 12.37 3.09 10.46
CA ASN A 125 13.27 2.32 11.34
C ASN A 125 13.40 0.86 10.90
N LEU A 126 12.29 0.20 10.54
CA LEU A 126 12.31 -1.16 9.99
C LEU A 126 13.18 -1.23 8.74
N ARG A 127 13.03 -0.28 7.80
CA ARG A 127 13.87 -0.24 6.60
C ARG A 127 15.35 -0.09 6.95
N SER A 128 15.67 0.83 7.84
CA SER A 128 17.05 1.02 8.33
C SER A 128 17.62 -0.25 8.95
N ALA A 129 16.82 -0.96 9.75
CA ALA A 129 17.21 -2.21 10.39
C ALA A 129 17.48 -3.34 9.38
N ILE A 130 16.69 -3.43 8.30
CA ILE A 130 16.95 -4.39 7.21
C ILE A 130 18.32 -4.14 6.60
N ASP A 131 18.61 -2.89 6.23
CA ASP A 131 19.88 -2.53 5.56
C ASP A 131 21.10 -2.74 6.48
N LYS A 132 20.97 -2.37 7.77
CA LYS A 132 22.00 -2.61 8.80
C LYS A 132 22.23 -4.10 9.06
N THR A 133 21.15 -4.86 9.21
CA THR A 133 21.22 -6.30 9.48
C THR A 133 21.85 -7.04 8.31
N ARG A 134 21.46 -6.72 7.08
CA ARG A 134 22.10 -7.27 5.88
C ARG A 134 23.61 -7.04 5.88
N THR A 135 24.04 -5.80 6.13
CA THR A 135 25.47 -5.46 6.20
C THR A 135 26.18 -6.26 7.30
N ARG A 136 25.58 -6.35 8.49
CA ARG A 136 26.12 -7.15 9.61
C ARG A 136 26.29 -8.62 9.23
N LEU A 137 25.28 -9.22 8.58
CA LEU A 137 25.32 -10.62 8.16
C LEU A 137 26.41 -10.88 7.11
N LEU A 138 26.54 -9.98 6.13
CA LEU A 138 27.60 -10.05 5.11
C LEU A 138 28.99 -9.97 5.74
N LEU A 139 29.22 -9.04 6.68
CA LEU A 139 30.50 -8.91 7.37
C LEU A 139 30.82 -10.11 8.26
N ALA A 140 29.81 -10.74 8.84
CA ALA A 140 29.97 -11.93 9.68
C ALA A 140 30.08 -13.23 8.86
N GLY A 141 29.89 -13.19 7.54
CA GLY A 141 29.81 -14.39 6.69
C GLY A 141 28.59 -15.27 6.99
N ASP A 142 27.55 -14.71 7.63
CA ASP A 142 26.32 -15.41 7.99
C ASP A 142 25.35 -15.40 6.80
N ASN A 143 25.46 -16.43 5.96
CA ASN A 143 24.72 -16.52 4.71
C ASN A 143 23.21 -16.65 4.93
N TYR A 144 22.45 -15.95 4.10
CA TYR A 144 20.99 -16.03 4.01
C TYR A 144 20.57 -16.44 2.61
N ASP A 145 19.36 -17.00 2.48
CA ASP A 145 18.76 -17.29 1.18
C ASP A 145 18.51 -15.98 0.41
N GLN A 146 19.26 -15.80 -0.68
CA GLN A 146 19.19 -14.59 -1.50
C GLN A 146 17.85 -14.47 -2.24
N VAL A 147 17.27 -15.59 -2.68
CA VAL A 147 16.00 -15.58 -3.41
C VAL A 147 14.87 -15.20 -2.46
N ALA A 148 14.82 -15.84 -1.29
CA ALA A 148 13.85 -15.50 -0.25
C ALA A 148 14.03 -14.04 0.23
N TYR A 149 15.28 -13.59 0.38
CA TYR A 149 15.57 -12.20 0.76
C TYR A 149 15.05 -11.20 -0.29
N VAL A 150 15.29 -11.43 -1.58
CA VAL A 150 14.82 -10.53 -2.65
C VAL A 150 13.30 -10.45 -2.67
N ALA A 151 12.63 -11.60 -2.59
CA ALA A 151 11.17 -11.66 -2.56
C ALA A 151 10.60 -10.88 -1.36
N ALA A 152 11.08 -11.16 -0.14
CA ALA A 152 10.63 -10.50 1.08
C ALA A 152 10.94 -8.99 1.07
N ARG A 153 12.14 -8.59 0.61
CA ARG A 153 12.55 -7.19 0.52
C ARG A 153 11.69 -6.40 -0.48
N ASN A 154 11.36 -7.00 -1.61
CA ASN A 154 10.51 -6.35 -2.62
C ASN A 154 9.09 -6.18 -2.11
N GLU A 155 8.52 -7.21 -1.48
CA GLU A 155 7.20 -7.13 -0.87
C GLU A 155 7.17 -6.08 0.24
N PHE A 156 8.16 -6.09 1.13
CA PHE A 156 8.34 -5.06 2.16
C PHE A 156 8.39 -3.66 1.55
N THR A 157 9.18 -3.46 0.49
CA THR A 157 9.38 -2.14 -0.14
C THR A 157 8.07 -1.62 -0.73
N LEU A 158 7.29 -2.48 -1.39
CA LEU A 158 6.01 -2.07 -1.96
C LEU A 158 4.97 -1.84 -0.86
N ALA A 159 4.86 -2.75 0.12
CA ALA A 159 3.90 -2.62 1.23
C ALA A 159 4.19 -1.37 2.08
N GLN A 160 5.45 -1.09 2.40
CA GLN A 160 5.86 0.14 3.09
C GLN A 160 5.45 1.39 2.32
N SER A 161 5.69 1.39 1.01
CA SER A 161 5.37 2.52 0.14
C SER A 161 3.88 2.85 0.10
N VAL A 162 3.03 1.82 0.13
CA VAL A 162 1.58 1.93 0.03
C VAL A 162 0.96 2.23 1.39
N TYR A 163 1.34 1.48 2.43
CA TYR A 163 0.84 1.69 3.79
C TYR A 163 1.25 3.06 4.35
N GLY A 164 2.51 3.45 4.16
CA GLY A 164 3.02 4.75 4.58
C GLY A 164 2.26 5.92 3.95
N GLU A 165 1.87 5.80 2.67
CA GLU A 165 1.10 6.84 2.00
C GLU A 165 -0.33 6.93 2.56
N ARG A 166 -1.00 5.79 2.76
CA ARG A 166 -2.34 5.79 3.40
C ARG A 166 -2.34 6.37 4.81
N LEU A 167 -1.27 6.13 5.59
CA LEU A 167 -1.08 6.73 6.91
C LEU A 167 -0.90 8.26 6.83
N ARG A 168 -0.07 8.75 5.90
CA ARG A 168 0.14 10.20 5.67
C ARG A 168 -1.15 10.91 5.30
N LEU A 169 -1.97 10.25 4.49
CA LEU A 169 -3.26 10.76 4.04
C LEU A 169 -4.38 10.54 5.07
N ASN A 170 -4.07 9.95 6.23
CA ASN A 170 -5.03 9.56 7.28
C ASN A 170 -6.21 8.72 6.76
N GLN A 171 -6.00 7.95 5.68
CA GLN A 171 -7.00 7.02 5.15
C GLN A 171 -7.10 5.75 5.99
N VAL A 172 -6.01 5.41 6.67
CA VAL A 172 -5.95 4.39 7.72
C VAL A 172 -5.39 5.06 8.96
N THR A 173 -5.87 4.64 10.12
CA THR A 173 -5.39 5.12 11.41
C THR A 173 -4.76 3.95 12.13
N SER A 174 -3.48 4.07 12.46
CA SER A 174 -2.80 3.02 13.22
C SER A 174 -3.22 3.05 14.70
N SER A 175 -3.12 1.90 15.36
CA SER A 175 -3.34 1.77 16.80
C SER A 175 -2.04 1.79 17.61
N ASN A 176 -2.14 2.05 18.92
CA ASN A 176 -1.01 1.90 19.84
C ASN A 176 -0.48 0.46 19.87
N ALA A 177 -1.35 -0.53 19.73
CA ALA A 177 -0.97 -1.94 19.70
C ALA A 177 -0.16 -2.29 18.44
N GLU A 178 -0.56 -1.76 17.29
CA GLU A 178 0.20 -1.89 16.05
C GLU A 178 1.57 -1.20 16.13
N CYS A 179 1.62 0.03 16.64
CA CYS A 179 2.89 0.74 16.85
C CYS A 179 3.82 -0.06 17.79
N ALA A 180 3.29 -0.56 18.90
CA ALA A 180 4.05 -1.39 19.83
C ALA A 180 4.52 -2.70 19.18
N ARG A 181 3.70 -3.33 18.34
CA ARG A 181 4.12 -4.53 17.58
C ARG A 181 5.27 -4.23 16.63
N ALA A 182 5.23 -3.10 15.92
CA ALA A 182 6.33 -2.69 15.05
C ALA A 182 7.63 -2.45 15.85
N GLU A 183 7.54 -1.73 16.97
CA GLU A 183 8.69 -1.33 17.80
C GLU A 183 9.29 -2.46 18.62
N GLN A 184 8.46 -3.35 19.18
CA GLN A 184 8.88 -4.31 20.21
C GLN A 184 9.02 -5.72 19.67
N ILE A 185 8.45 -6.02 18.50
CA ILE A 185 8.45 -7.37 17.92
C ILE A 185 9.13 -7.38 16.56
N LEU A 186 8.63 -6.60 15.60
CA LEU A 186 9.11 -6.65 14.22
C LEU A 186 10.52 -6.07 14.09
N LEU A 187 10.75 -4.87 14.65
CA LEU A 187 12.05 -4.21 14.58
C LEU A 187 13.16 -5.02 15.27
N PRO A 188 13.02 -5.46 16.54
CA PRO A 188 14.04 -6.29 17.18
C PRO A 188 14.21 -7.64 16.48
N GLY A 189 13.13 -8.21 15.94
CA GLY A 189 13.17 -9.45 15.17
C GLY A 189 14.08 -9.34 13.95
N ILE A 190 14.03 -8.23 13.22
CA ILE A 190 14.93 -7.94 12.09
C ILE A 190 16.36 -7.72 12.59
N GLU A 191 16.56 -6.84 13.57
CA GLU A 191 17.92 -6.49 14.07
C GLU A 191 18.70 -7.72 14.55
N GLN A 192 18.01 -8.63 15.23
CA GLN A 192 18.58 -9.83 15.84
C GLN A 192 18.62 -11.04 14.90
N ALA A 193 18.07 -10.92 13.68
CA ALA A 193 17.99 -12.03 12.75
C ALA A 193 19.36 -12.62 12.40
N LYS A 194 19.43 -13.92 12.20
CA LYS A 194 20.59 -14.63 11.64
C LYS A 194 20.34 -14.92 10.17
N GLY A 195 21.38 -15.34 9.45
CA GLY A 195 21.27 -15.60 8.01
C GLY A 195 20.08 -16.51 7.67
N ARG A 196 19.90 -17.59 8.44
CA ARG A 196 18.80 -18.55 8.26
C ARG A 196 17.37 -18.00 8.37
N ASN A 197 17.13 -16.94 9.14
CA ASN A 197 15.77 -16.43 9.40
C ASN A 197 15.59 -14.95 9.01
N PHE A 198 16.62 -14.32 8.46
CA PHE A 198 16.56 -12.93 8.04
C PHE A 198 15.47 -12.65 6.99
N PRO A 199 15.31 -13.46 5.92
CA PRO A 199 14.20 -13.28 4.98
C PRO A 199 12.81 -13.36 5.62
N GLU A 200 12.61 -14.34 6.52
CA GLU A 200 11.35 -14.53 7.26
C GLU A 200 11.01 -13.29 8.09
N LYS A 201 11.98 -12.68 8.77
CA LYS A 201 11.74 -11.47 9.57
C LYS A 201 11.42 -10.22 8.76
N ILE A 202 11.89 -10.16 7.52
CA ILE A 202 11.45 -9.14 6.57
C ILE A 202 10.01 -9.42 6.12
N GLN A 203 9.69 -10.69 5.84
CA GLN A 203 8.35 -11.11 5.43
C GLN A 203 7.30 -10.83 6.51
N ASP A 204 7.61 -11.12 7.79
CA ASP A 204 6.73 -10.81 8.94
C ASP A 204 6.33 -9.32 8.96
N ALA A 205 7.27 -8.42 8.62
CA ALA A 205 7.02 -6.99 8.54
C ALA A 205 6.21 -6.61 7.29
N ALA A 206 6.48 -7.24 6.14
CA ALA A 206 5.70 -7.05 4.92
C ALA A 206 4.23 -7.47 5.10
N ASP A 207 4.00 -8.64 5.70
CA ASP A 207 2.67 -9.18 6.00
C ASP A 207 1.91 -8.30 6.99
N PHE A 208 2.60 -7.78 8.01
CA PHE A 208 2.03 -6.79 8.92
C PHE A 208 1.54 -5.54 8.17
N MET A 209 2.35 -4.95 7.30
CA MET A 209 1.95 -3.76 6.54
C MET A 209 0.79 -4.07 5.60
N LYS A 210 0.85 -5.20 4.89
CA LYS A 210 -0.20 -5.68 3.99
C LYS A 210 -1.55 -5.82 4.71
N ALA A 211 -1.58 -6.44 5.88
CA ALA A 211 -2.80 -6.63 6.67
C ALA A 211 -3.42 -5.29 7.12
N ASN A 212 -2.60 -4.27 7.38
CA ASN A 212 -3.06 -2.97 7.87
C ASN A 212 -3.28 -1.93 6.75
N THR A 213 -2.89 -2.24 5.51
CA THR A 213 -3.07 -1.33 4.36
C THR A 213 -4.54 -1.24 3.94
N PHE A 214 -5.26 -2.37 3.95
CA PHE A 214 -6.68 -2.46 3.62
C PHE A 214 -7.40 -3.23 4.74
N PRO A 215 -7.62 -2.59 5.91
CA PRO A 215 -8.35 -3.23 7.00
C PRO A 215 -9.73 -3.68 6.51
N GLU A 216 -10.14 -4.88 6.91
CA GLU A 216 -11.48 -5.38 6.60
C GLU A 216 -12.53 -4.45 7.23
N ALA A 217 -13.52 -4.07 6.42
CA ALA A 217 -14.61 -3.16 6.81
C ALA A 217 -15.61 -3.85 7.76
#